data_AF-B0BGX6-F1
#
_entry.id   AF-B0BGX6-F1
#
_cell.length_a   1.000
_cell.length_b   1.000
_cell.length_c   1.000
_cell.angle_alpha   90.00
_cell.angle_beta   90.00
_cell.angle_gamma   90.00
#
_symmetry.space_group_name_H-M   'P 1'
#
loop_
_entity.id
_entity.type
_entity.pdbx_description
1 polymer ?
#
loop_
_entity_poly.entity_id
_entity_poly.type
_entity_poly.pdbx_seq_one_letter_code
_entity_poly.pdbx_strand_id
1 'polypeptide(L)'
;MLDSSLIQENKRSWADMIDFVESFPTDDTWHAWKTFVRSVLRQGIDSGLDQYFRAGQSMQHIIFSTAAHHGLEDMDPAPPRVTIAFDKQMHIYLAWSRSNLWFNEPNRKVSLTCSNAHGMLRIYLSSLWDETRPSEPNPISAA
;
A
#
# COMPACT_ATOMS: atom_id res chain seq x y z
N MET A 1 -9.31 -18.03 -4.67
CA MET A 1 -9.79 -17.85 -3.27
C MET A 1 -8.58 -18.05 -2.38
N LEU A 2 -8.21 -17.02 -1.60
CA LEU A 2 -7.02 -17.08 -0.75
C LEU A 2 -7.23 -18.05 0.40
N ASP A 3 -6.17 -18.78 0.77
CA ASP A 3 -6.22 -19.62 1.95
C ASP A 3 -6.26 -18.78 3.24
N SER A 4 -6.76 -19.39 4.31
CA SER A 4 -6.93 -18.71 5.59
C SER A 4 -5.61 -18.27 6.23
N SER A 5 -4.50 -18.94 5.95
CA SER A 5 -3.18 -18.58 6.50
C SER A 5 -2.71 -17.26 5.88
N LEU A 6 -2.76 -17.17 4.55
CA LEU A 6 -2.38 -15.98 3.81
C LEU A 6 -3.26 -14.77 4.17
N ILE A 7 -4.57 -14.97 4.36
CA ILE A 7 -5.46 -13.90 4.84
C ILE A 7 -4.99 -13.39 6.21
N GLN A 8 -4.63 -14.28 7.14
CA GLN A 8 -4.17 -13.86 8.46
C GLN A 8 -2.80 -13.16 8.43
N GLU A 9 -1.91 -13.59 7.54
CA GLU A 9 -0.63 -12.92 7.31
C GLU A 9 -0.82 -11.52 6.72
N ASN A 10 -1.74 -11.36 5.76
CA ASN A 10 -2.08 -10.05 5.21
C ASN A 10 -2.63 -9.13 6.32
N LYS A 11 -3.61 -9.59 7.10
CA LYS A 11 -4.16 -8.81 8.22
C LYS A 11 -3.10 -8.40 9.22
N ARG A 12 -2.21 -9.32 9.60
CA ARG A 12 -1.08 -9.03 10.48
C ARG A 12 -0.18 -7.95 9.88
N SER A 13 0.15 -8.04 8.60
CA SER A 13 1.03 -7.08 7.93
C SER A 13 0.45 -5.65 7.94
N TRP A 14 -0.87 -5.48 7.88
CA TRP A 14 -1.51 -4.16 8.00
C TRP A 14 -1.45 -3.63 9.44
N ALA A 15 -1.65 -4.49 10.44
CA ALA A 15 -1.48 -4.10 11.84
C ALA A 15 -0.03 -3.68 12.13
N ASP A 16 0.95 -4.45 11.66
CA ASP A 16 2.38 -4.14 11.78
C ASP A 16 2.70 -2.78 11.13
N MET A 17 2.06 -2.43 10.02
CA MET A 17 2.22 -1.12 9.38
C MET A 17 1.61 0.03 10.17
N ILE A 18 0.49 -0.19 10.87
CA ILE A 18 -0.04 0.81 11.80
C ILE A 18 0.97 1.07 12.91
N ASP A 19 1.51 0.02 13.52
CA ASP A 19 2.50 0.13 14.60
C ASP A 19 3.79 0.82 14.12
N PHE A 20 4.25 0.48 12.91
CA PHE A 20 5.37 1.13 12.26
C PHE A 20 5.12 2.65 12.10
N VAL A 21 3.97 3.05 11.56
CA VAL A 21 3.59 4.46 11.43
C VAL A 21 3.54 5.14 12.79
N GLU A 22 3.02 4.48 13.82
CA GLU A 22 2.92 5.04 15.17
C GLU A 22 4.28 5.23 15.85
N SER A 23 5.31 4.48 15.44
CA SER A 23 6.67 4.61 15.99
C SER A 23 7.40 5.91 15.59
N PHE A 24 6.94 6.61 14.55
CA PHE A 24 7.55 7.87 14.13
C PHE A 24 7.32 8.99 15.17
N PRO A 25 8.20 10.01 15.23
CA PRO A 25 8.03 11.15 16.12
C PRO A 25 6.70 11.91 15.93
N THR A 26 6.34 12.75 16.90
CA THR A 26 5.12 13.58 16.86
C THR A 26 5.42 15.05 16.60
N ASP A 27 6.61 15.41 16.10
CA ASP A 27 6.86 16.77 15.62
C ASP A 27 5.98 17.11 14.40
N ASP A 28 5.88 18.39 14.06
CA ASP A 28 4.95 18.90 13.04
C ASP A 28 5.12 18.20 11.68
N THR A 29 6.34 17.79 11.34
CA THR A 29 6.64 17.14 10.05
C THR A 29 6.03 15.74 10.02
N TRP A 30 6.29 14.94 11.05
CA TRP A 30 5.80 13.57 11.12
C TRP A 30 4.34 13.48 11.54
N HIS A 31 3.83 14.43 12.32
CA HIS A 31 2.46 14.40 12.82
C HIS A 31 1.42 14.39 11.69
N ALA A 32 1.60 15.24 10.68
CA ALA A 32 0.71 15.31 9.53
C ALA A 32 0.75 14.00 8.71
N TRP A 33 1.96 13.48 8.44
CA TRP A 33 2.15 12.23 7.73
C TRP A 33 1.55 11.03 8.48
N LYS A 34 1.85 10.89 9.77
CA LYS A 34 1.33 9.82 10.63
C LYS A 34 -0.19 9.82 10.63
N THR A 35 -0.78 10.99 10.88
CA THR A 35 -2.24 11.14 10.95
C THR A 35 -2.89 10.73 9.62
N PHE A 36 -2.31 11.19 8.51
CA PHE A 36 -2.80 10.85 7.18
C PHE A 36 -2.68 9.35 6.87
N VAL A 37 -1.47 8.79 6.95
CA VAL A 37 -1.20 7.40 6.58
C VAL A 37 -1.95 6.43 7.47
N ARG A 38 -2.01 6.69 8.78
CA ARG A 38 -2.82 5.90 9.72
C ARG A 38 -4.29 5.90 9.35
N SER A 39 -4.84 7.05 8.96
CA SER A 39 -6.23 7.14 8.51
C SER A 39 -6.48 6.28 7.27
N VAL A 40 -5.57 6.33 6.30
CA VAL A 40 -5.66 5.53 5.06
C VAL A 40 -5.57 4.03 5.37
N LEU A 41 -4.63 3.62 6.24
CA LEU A 41 -4.48 2.21 6.64
C LEU A 41 -5.74 1.69 7.35
N ARG A 42 -6.29 2.46 8.31
CA ARG A 42 -7.52 2.08 9.01
C ARG A 42 -8.71 1.98 8.05
N GLN A 43 -8.90 2.94 7.16
CA GLN A 43 -9.96 2.86 6.15
C GLN A 43 -9.82 1.65 5.21
N GLY A 44 -8.58 1.26 4.89
CA GLY A 44 -8.31 0.05 4.12
C GLY A 44 -8.68 -1.24 4.86
N ILE A 45 -8.39 -1.31 6.17
CA ILE A 45 -8.82 -2.42 7.03
C ILE A 45 -10.35 -2.45 7.16
N ASP A 46 -10.98 -1.30 7.42
CA ASP A 46 -12.44 -1.19 7.58
C ASP A 46 -13.18 -1.60 6.30
N SER A 47 -12.55 -1.42 5.13
CA SER A 47 -13.07 -1.87 3.83
C SER A 47 -12.61 -3.28 3.40
N GLY A 48 -11.89 -4.00 4.27
CA GLY A 48 -11.48 -5.39 4.07
C GLY A 48 -10.33 -5.61 3.08
N LEU A 49 -9.58 -4.55 2.72
CA LEU A 49 -8.43 -4.66 1.81
C LEU A 49 -7.30 -5.50 2.41
N ASP A 50 -7.19 -5.51 3.73
CA ASP A 50 -6.25 -6.30 4.53
C ASP A 50 -6.42 -7.82 4.39
N GLN A 51 -7.52 -8.29 3.78
CA GLN A 51 -7.71 -9.70 3.46
C GLN A 51 -6.97 -10.11 2.19
N TYR A 52 -6.77 -9.16 1.27
CA TYR A 52 -6.37 -9.41 -0.10
C TYR A 52 -4.93 -9.00 -0.41
N PHE A 53 -4.48 -7.94 0.24
CA PHE A 53 -3.17 -7.33 0.00
C PHE A 53 -2.30 -7.38 1.24
N ARG A 54 -1.02 -7.67 1.03
CA ARG A 54 0.01 -7.50 2.04
C ARG A 54 0.40 -6.02 2.11
N ALA A 55 0.59 -5.50 3.32
CA ALA A 55 1.22 -4.20 3.55
C ALA A 55 2.66 -4.39 4.05
N GLY A 56 3.55 -3.48 3.68
CA GLY A 56 4.94 -3.50 4.09
C GLY A 56 5.56 -2.11 3.98
N GLN A 57 6.85 -2.01 4.23
CA GLN A 57 7.55 -0.73 4.16
C GLN A 57 8.89 -0.84 3.42
N SER A 58 9.33 0.31 2.90
CA SER A 58 10.72 0.55 2.52
C SER A 58 11.07 1.99 2.88
N MET A 59 12.00 2.17 3.80
CA MET A 59 12.34 3.47 4.37
C MET A 59 11.09 4.12 4.98
N GLN A 60 10.63 5.26 4.44
CA GLN A 60 9.40 5.94 4.82
C GLN A 60 8.14 5.53 4.04
N HIS A 61 8.28 4.67 3.04
CA HIS A 61 7.20 4.33 2.12
C HIS A 61 6.35 3.19 2.67
N ILE A 62 5.04 3.27 2.48
CA ILE A 62 4.12 2.16 2.72
C ILE A 62 3.82 1.47 1.40
N ILE A 63 4.05 0.17 1.32
CA ILE A 63 3.97 -0.63 0.10
C ILE A 63 2.86 -1.66 0.26
N PHE A 64 2.04 -1.80 -0.78
CA PHE A 64 1.01 -2.82 -0.90
C PHE A 64 1.34 -3.74 -2.08
N SER A 65 1.18 -5.05 -1.86
CA SER A 65 1.43 -6.07 -2.87
C SER A 65 0.48 -7.26 -2.72
N THR A 66 0.35 -8.05 -3.78
CA THR A 66 -0.30 -9.38 -3.75
C THR A 66 0.71 -10.51 -3.59
N ALA A 67 2.01 -10.21 -3.55
CA ALA A 67 3.07 -11.17 -3.30
C ALA A 67 2.97 -11.74 -1.87
N ALA A 68 3.16 -13.05 -1.74
CA ALA A 68 3.08 -13.75 -0.45
C ALA A 68 4.30 -13.47 0.46
N HIS A 69 5.41 -13.00 -0.10
CA HIS A 69 6.67 -12.84 0.61
C HIS A 69 7.18 -11.40 0.57
N HIS A 70 8.08 -11.08 1.51
CA HIS A 70 8.88 -9.85 1.48
C HIS A 70 9.98 -9.94 0.40
N GLY A 71 10.74 -8.86 0.21
CA GLY A 71 11.89 -8.86 -0.70
C GLY A 71 11.48 -8.77 -2.17
N LEU A 72 10.57 -7.86 -2.51
CA LEU A 72 10.07 -7.71 -3.88
C LEU A 72 11.19 -7.41 -4.90
N GLU A 73 12.31 -6.84 -4.46
CA GLU A 73 13.48 -6.57 -5.33
C GLU A 73 14.29 -7.84 -5.65
N ASP A 74 14.13 -8.90 -4.86
CA ASP A 74 14.89 -10.15 -5.04
C ASP A 74 14.25 -11.06 -6.10
N MET A 75 13.12 -10.63 -6.67
CA MET A 75 12.35 -11.38 -7.67
C MET A 75 12.64 -10.85 -9.09
N ASP A 76 12.75 -11.75 -10.06
CA ASP A 76 12.92 -11.38 -11.48
C ASP A 76 11.84 -12.05 -12.36
N PRO A 77 10.94 -11.26 -12.99
CA PRO A 77 10.82 -9.81 -12.86
C PRO A 77 10.26 -9.40 -11.51
N ALA A 78 10.68 -8.22 -11.02
CA ALA A 78 10.12 -7.65 -9.79
C ALA A 78 8.60 -7.46 -9.93
N PRO A 79 7.80 -7.90 -8.94
CA PRO A 79 6.35 -7.81 -9.00
C PRO A 79 5.91 -6.35 -8.87
N PRO A 80 4.76 -6.00 -9.49
CA PRO A 80 4.18 -4.68 -9.33
C PRO A 80 3.71 -4.47 -7.89
N ARG A 81 3.66 -3.20 -7.50
CA ARG A 81 3.29 -2.74 -6.16
C ARG A 81 2.65 -1.37 -6.20
N VAL A 82 1.85 -1.09 -5.18
CA VAL A 82 1.26 0.22 -4.93
C VAL A 82 1.93 0.81 -3.70
N THR A 83 2.35 2.07 -3.77
CA THR A 83 3.16 2.69 -2.72
C THR A 83 2.60 4.04 -2.33
N ILE A 84 2.39 4.28 -1.03
CA ILE A 84 2.18 5.62 -0.47
C ILE A 84 3.57 6.19 -0.12
N ALA A 85 3.88 7.35 -0.68
CA ALA A 85 5.15 8.03 -0.52
C ALA A 85 4.95 9.55 -0.40
N PHE A 86 6.02 10.28 -0.11
CA PHE A 86 6.04 11.74 -0.17
C PHE A 86 7.07 12.24 -1.18
N ASP A 87 6.76 13.34 -1.84
CA ASP A 87 7.70 14.03 -2.71
C ASP A 87 8.68 14.90 -1.90
N LYS A 88 9.58 15.59 -2.59
CA LYS A 88 10.58 16.48 -1.96
C LYS A 88 9.94 17.68 -1.25
N GLN A 89 8.69 18.00 -1.58
CA GLN A 89 7.89 19.06 -0.98
C GLN A 89 6.95 18.52 0.12
N MET A 90 7.13 17.26 0.54
CA MET A 90 6.32 16.58 1.55
C MET A 90 4.85 16.38 1.13
N HIS A 91 4.52 16.48 -0.16
CA HIS A 91 3.20 16.11 -0.63
C HIS A 91 3.08 14.59 -0.70
N ILE A 92 2.01 14.06 -0.12
CA ILE A 92 1.75 12.63 -0.12
C ILE A 92 1.14 12.24 -1.46
N TYR A 93 1.64 11.17 -2.05
CA TYR A 93 1.13 10.62 -3.30
C TYR A 93 1.02 9.09 -3.22
N LEU A 94 0.16 8.55 -4.08
CA LEU A 94 0.06 7.13 -4.34
C LEU A 94 0.72 6.85 -5.68
N ALA A 95 1.54 5.80 -5.72
CA ALA A 95 2.26 5.40 -6.90
C ALA A 95 2.03 3.93 -7.19
N TRP A 96 2.18 3.57 -8.47
CA TRP A 96 2.29 2.20 -8.91
C TRP A 96 3.63 2.06 -9.61
N SER A 97 4.37 1.00 -9.28
CA SER A 97 5.66 0.70 -9.89
C SER A 97 5.98 -0.80 -9.80
N ARG A 98 7.02 -1.22 -10.53
CA ARG A 98 7.70 -2.51 -10.33
C ARG A 98 9.07 -2.37 -9.65
N SER A 99 9.48 -1.14 -9.32
CA SER A 99 10.81 -0.79 -8.81
C SER A 99 10.74 0.11 -7.58
N ASN A 100 11.85 0.18 -6.83
CA ASN A 100 11.89 0.95 -5.58
C ASN A 100 11.77 2.43 -5.91
N LEU A 101 10.81 3.13 -5.29
CA LEU A 101 10.58 4.55 -5.52
C LEU A 101 11.67 5.45 -4.95
N TRP A 102 12.54 4.90 -4.10
CA TRP A 102 13.73 5.61 -3.66
C TRP A 102 14.75 5.79 -4.80
N PHE A 103 14.82 4.82 -5.71
CA PHE A 103 15.82 4.80 -6.79
C PHE A 103 15.24 5.08 -8.19
N ASN A 104 13.92 5.02 -8.34
CA ASN A 104 13.25 5.09 -9.65
C ASN A 104 11.97 5.92 -9.57
N GLU A 105 11.61 6.57 -10.68
CA GLU A 105 10.29 7.17 -10.82
C GLU A 105 9.21 6.08 -10.98
N PRO A 106 8.01 6.28 -10.42
CA PRO A 106 6.90 5.36 -10.61
C PRO A 106 6.35 5.43 -12.05
N ASN A 107 5.77 4.34 -12.54
CA ASN A 107 5.12 4.32 -13.85
C ASN A 107 3.86 5.20 -13.87
N ARG A 108 3.16 5.32 -12.75
CA ARG A 108 2.06 6.27 -12.55
C ARG A 108 2.01 6.72 -11.09
N LYS A 109 1.63 7.97 -10.86
CA LYS A 109 1.39 8.53 -9.53
C LYS A 109 0.22 9.51 -9.52
N VAL A 110 -0.42 9.64 -8.37
CA VAL A 110 -1.51 10.59 -8.12
C VAL A 110 -1.33 11.21 -6.74
N SER A 111 -1.49 12.53 -6.64
CA SER A 111 -1.45 13.23 -5.35
C SER A 111 -2.63 12.81 -4.48
N LEU A 112 -2.36 12.57 -3.20
CA LEU A 112 -3.37 12.24 -2.23
C LEU A 112 -3.74 13.44 -1.36
N THR A 113 -5.01 13.50 -1.04
CA THR A 113 -5.64 14.42 -0.10
C THR A 113 -6.57 13.61 0.79
N CYS A 114 -6.96 14.14 1.94
CA CYS A 114 -7.87 13.42 2.83
C CYS A 114 -9.19 13.01 2.16
N SER A 115 -9.66 13.76 1.16
CA SER A 115 -10.92 13.50 0.46
C SER A 115 -10.83 12.42 -0.63
N ASN A 116 -9.65 12.21 -1.23
CA ASN A 116 -9.50 11.26 -2.34
C ASN A 116 -8.70 9.99 -1.99
N ALA A 117 -8.01 9.97 -0.84
CA ALA A 117 -6.98 8.98 -0.55
C ALA A 117 -7.48 7.54 -0.63
N HIS A 118 -8.61 7.26 0.03
CA HIS A 118 -9.17 5.91 0.07
C HIS A 118 -9.70 5.47 -1.30
N GLY A 119 -10.39 6.35 -2.03
CA GLY A 119 -10.88 6.05 -3.38
C GLY A 119 -9.74 5.76 -4.36
N MET A 120 -8.67 6.56 -4.32
CA MET A 120 -7.48 6.34 -5.14
C MET A 120 -6.74 5.05 -4.76
N LEU A 121 -6.64 4.75 -3.46
CA LEU A 121 -6.05 3.50 -2.98
C LEU A 121 -6.80 2.29 -3.56
N ARG A 122 -8.15 2.29 -3.49
CA ARG A 122 -8.98 1.23 -4.08
C ARG A 122 -8.74 1.07 -5.58
N ILE A 123 -8.71 2.16 -6.35
CA ILE A 123 -8.47 2.13 -7.80
C ILE A 123 -7.12 1.49 -8.13
N TYR A 124 -6.06 1.90 -7.41
CA TYR A 124 -4.71 1.40 -7.65
C TYR A 124 -4.56 -0.07 -7.24
N LEU A 125 -5.14 -0.47 -6.10
CA LEU A 125 -5.14 -1.85 -5.65
C LEU A 125 -6.02 -2.75 -6.54
N SER A 126 -7.11 -2.22 -7.09
CA SER A 126 -7.94 -2.92 -8.07
C SER A 126 -7.12 -3.25 -9.32
N SER A 127 -6.43 -2.24 -9.87
CA SER A 127 -5.53 -2.46 -11.01
C SER A 127 -4.39 -3.44 -10.68
N LEU A 128 -3.82 -3.36 -9.47
CA LEU A 128 -2.77 -4.27 -9.02
C LEU A 128 -3.27 -5.71 -8.97
N TRP A 129 -4.50 -5.91 -8.48
CA TRP A 129 -5.13 -7.23 -8.46
C TRP A 129 -5.34 -7.76 -9.88
N ASP A 130 -5.94 -6.98 -10.77
CA ASP A 130 -6.20 -7.40 -12.15
C ASP A 130 -4.92 -7.85 -12.87
N GLU A 131 -3.80 -7.19 -12.60
CA GLU A 131 -2.51 -7.54 -13.21
C GLU A 131 -1.85 -8.78 -12.59
N THR A 132 -1.96 -8.96 -11.26
CA THR A 132 -1.22 -10.01 -10.54
C THR A 132 -2.02 -11.27 -10.29
N ARG A 133 -3.35 -11.20 -10.35
CA ARG A 133 -4.29 -12.31 -10.14
C ARG A 133 -5.40 -12.29 -11.20
N PRO A 134 -5.05 -12.28 -12.51
CA PRO A 134 -6.03 -12.12 -13.60
C PRO A 134 -7.06 -13.25 -13.69
N SER A 135 -6.77 -14.42 -13.12
CA SER A 135 -7.69 -15.57 -13.08
C SER A 135 -8.65 -15.55 -11.90
N GLU A 136 -8.49 -14.60 -10.96
CA GLU A 136 -9.34 -14.48 -9.78
C GLU A 136 -10.26 -13.25 -9.90
N PRO A 137 -11.53 -13.35 -9.48
CA PRO A 137 -12.43 -12.19 -9.45
C PRO A 137 -11.83 -11.06 -8.62
N ASN A 138 -11.88 -9.84 -9.14
CA ASN A 138 -11.35 -8.68 -8.44
C ASN A 138 -12.22 -8.34 -7.22
N PRO A 139 -11.67 -8.42 -5.99
CA PRO A 139 -12.44 -8.24 -4.77
C PRO A 139 -12.81 -6.77 -4.50
N ILE A 140 -12.17 -5.83 -5.21
CA ILE A 140 -12.41 -4.39 -5.04
C ILE A 140 -13.47 -3.88 -6.03
N SER A 141 -13.47 -4.41 -7.25
CA SER A 141 -14.39 -3.97 -8.31
C SER A 141 -15.86 -4.35 -8.06
N ALA A 142 -16.12 -5.31 -7.17
CA ALA A 142 -17.45 -5.79 -6.83
C ALA A 142 -18.10 -5.08 -5.62
N ALA A 143 -17.43 -4.09 -5.01
CA ALA A 143 -17.82 -3.43 -3.77
C ALA A 143 -17.94 -1.91 -3.89
#